data_AF-A0A949XLA5-F1
#
_entry.id   AF-A0A949XLA5-F1
#
_cell.length_a   1.000
_cell.length_b   1.000
_cell.length_c   1.000
_cell.angle_alpha   90.00
_cell.angle_beta   90.00
_cell.angle_gamma   90.00
#
_symmetry.space_group_name_H-M   'P 1'
#
loop_
_entity.id
_entity.type
_entity.pdbx_description
1 polymer ?
#
loop_
_entity_poly.entity_id
_entity_poly.type
_entity_poly.pdbx_seq_one_letter_code
_entity_poly.pdbx_strand_id
1 'polypeptide(L)'
;MATALDVTAGSLARHNHEECNQKDMIDPPKLIRKLSYLMLITCIVCDIAPKAYGLPSYARQTGQRCAACHVGGNWPQLTPWGRFFKLAGYAAGKSFVDREGFQYAPVGGLLRTGVTWAAQPTNSQGQTVIAHNGNPELYDAFGELGT
;
A
#
# COMPACT_ATOMS: atom_id res chain seq x y z
N MET A 1 3.64 -76.77 29.80
CA MET A 1 2.93 -75.88 28.85
C MET A 1 1.47 -76.31 28.81
N ALA A 2 0.59 -75.56 29.48
CA ALA A 2 -0.87 -75.52 29.31
C ALA A 2 -1.38 -74.30 30.12
N THR A 3 -2.25 -73.48 29.52
CA THR A 3 -2.62 -72.11 29.93
C THR A 3 -3.98 -71.99 30.62
N ALA A 4 -4.06 -71.06 31.60
CA ALA A 4 -5.16 -70.16 32.05
C ALA A 4 -6.62 -70.67 32.00
N LEU A 5 -7.34 -70.87 33.12
CA LEU A 5 -7.95 -69.94 34.10
C LEU A 5 -9.20 -69.17 33.62
N ASP A 6 -10.33 -69.56 34.23
CA ASP A 6 -11.65 -68.93 34.32
C ASP A 6 -11.63 -67.44 34.73
N VAL A 7 -12.52 -66.63 34.15
CA VAL A 7 -13.08 -65.43 34.80
C VAL A 7 -14.58 -65.32 34.49
N THR A 8 -15.37 -65.45 35.54
CA THR A 8 -16.81 -65.18 35.63
C THR A 8 -17.10 -63.68 35.81
N ALA A 9 -18.37 -63.32 35.63
CA ALA A 9 -19.07 -62.11 36.11
C ALA A 9 -19.26 -60.98 35.08
N GLY A 10 -20.54 -60.73 34.81
CA GLY A 10 -21.02 -59.78 33.81
C GLY A 10 -21.19 -58.35 34.32
N SER A 11 -21.66 -57.50 33.43
CA SER A 11 -22.35 -56.25 33.77
C SER A 11 -23.03 -55.71 32.51
N LEU A 12 -24.35 -55.55 32.58
CA LEU A 12 -25.17 -54.82 31.63
C LEU A 12 -24.73 -53.34 31.59
N ALA A 13 -24.27 -52.87 30.43
CA ALA A 13 -24.11 -51.44 30.13
C ALA A 13 -24.88 -51.15 28.82
N ARG A 14 -26.15 -50.74 28.92
CA ARG A 14 -26.67 -49.36 28.95
C ARG A 14 -26.52 -48.60 27.63
N HIS A 15 -27.69 -48.24 27.09
CA HIS A 15 -27.96 -47.31 25.98
C HIS A 15 -27.13 -46.02 26.07
N ASN A 16 -26.45 -45.68 24.97
CA ASN A 16 -25.85 -44.36 24.78
C ASN A 16 -26.88 -43.46 24.07
N HIS A 17 -27.47 -42.54 24.84
CA HIS A 17 -28.19 -41.40 24.28
C HIS A 17 -27.17 -40.45 23.67
N GLU A 18 -27.31 -40.18 22.38
CA GLU A 18 -26.61 -39.09 21.69
C GLU A 18 -27.12 -37.76 22.28
N GLU A 19 -26.33 -37.17 23.18
CA GLU A 19 -26.62 -35.83 23.68
C GLU A 19 -26.47 -34.79 22.55
N CYS A 20 -27.62 -34.19 22.21
CA CYS A 20 -27.79 -32.81 21.77
C CYS A 20 -26.67 -31.88 22.28
N ASN A 21 -25.56 -31.71 21.55
CA ASN A 21 -24.43 -30.94 22.07
C ASN A 21 -24.80 -29.45 22.19
N GLN A 22 -25.19 -29.06 23.40
CA GLN A 22 -25.57 -27.73 23.88
C GLN A 22 -24.42 -26.71 23.87
N LYS A 23 -23.42 -26.84 23.00
CA LYS A 23 -22.25 -25.94 22.91
C LYS A 23 -22.39 -24.83 21.87
N ASP A 24 -23.55 -24.76 21.20
CA ASP A 24 -23.84 -23.75 20.19
C ASP A 24 -24.65 -22.57 20.75
N MET A 25 -24.99 -22.61 22.05
CA MET A 25 -25.66 -21.51 22.74
C MET A 25 -24.67 -20.34 22.86
N ILE A 26 -24.91 -19.32 22.03
CA ILE A 26 -24.21 -18.04 22.02
C ILE A 26 -24.23 -17.46 23.44
N ASP A 27 -23.11 -17.58 24.17
CA ASP A 27 -22.97 -17.01 25.51
C ASP A 27 -23.05 -15.46 25.43
N PRO A 28 -24.14 -14.82 25.91
CA PRO A 28 -24.29 -13.36 25.81
C PRO A 28 -23.14 -12.54 26.42
N PRO A 29 -22.48 -12.93 27.55
CA PRO A 29 -21.39 -12.11 28.09
C PRO A 29 -20.13 -12.15 27.22
N LYS A 30 -19.90 -13.24 26.46
CA LYS A 30 -18.73 -13.34 25.57
C LYS A 30 -18.94 -12.52 24.29
N LEU A 31 -20.18 -12.42 23.80
CA LEU A 31 -20.52 -11.58 22.65
C LEU A 31 -20.44 -10.09 22.99
N ILE A 32 -21.01 -9.67 24.13
CA ILE A 32 -20.93 -8.26 24.59
C ILE A 32 -19.47 -7.84 24.82
N ARG A 33 -18.63 -8.71 25.38
CA ARG A 33 -17.19 -8.44 25.55
C ARG A 33 -16.48 -8.28 24.21
N LYS A 34 -16.76 -9.13 23.21
CA LYS A 34 -16.18 -9.00 21.86
C LYS A 34 -16.62 -7.70 21.18
N LEU A 35 -17.89 -7.33 21.28
CA LEU A 35 -18.42 -6.08 20.72
C LEU A 35 -17.81 -4.85 21.41
N SER A 36 -17.62 -4.90 22.73
CA SER A 36 -16.94 -3.85 23.50
C SER A 36 -15.47 -3.69 23.07
N TYR A 37 -14.73 -4.79 22.92
CA TYR A 37 -13.36 -4.74 22.40
C TYR A 37 -13.30 -4.18 20.97
N LEU A 38 -14.23 -4.57 20.11
CA LEU A 38 -14.27 -4.09 18.72
C LEU A 38 -14.57 -2.59 18.64
N MET A 39 -15.47 -2.09 19.50
CA MET A 39 -15.79 -0.67 19.61
C MET A 39 -14.61 0.13 20.17
N LEU A 40 -13.93 -0.38 21.21
CA LEU A 40 -12.74 0.24 21.78
C LEU A 40 -11.60 0.33 20.75
N ILE A 41 -11.33 -0.77 20.02
CA ILE A 41 -10.31 -0.79 18.95
C ILE A 41 -10.64 0.24 17.87
N THR A 42 -11.90 0.34 17.46
CA THR A 42 -12.33 1.30 16.43
C THR A 42 -12.13 2.74 16.88
N CYS A 43 -12.50 3.09 18.13
CA CYS A 43 -12.26 4.42 18.69
C CYS A 43 -10.76 4.77 18.72
N ILE A 44 -9.93 3.83 19.20
CA ILE A 44 -8.48 4.02 19.26
C ILE A 44 -7.89 4.25 17.85
N VAL A 45 -8.36 3.51 16.84
CA VAL A 45 -7.92 3.69 15.45
C VAL A 45 -8.30 5.06 14.89
N CYS A 46 -9.49 5.58 15.22
CA CYS A 46 -9.93 6.90 14.78
C CYS A 46 -9.10 8.05 15.38
N ASP A 47 -8.68 7.93 16.64
CA ASP A 47 -7.90 8.98 17.32
C ASP A 47 -6.44 9.05 16.85
N ILE A 48 -5.89 7.95 16.35
CA ILE A 48 -4.51 7.87 15.83
C ILE A 48 -4.43 8.31 14.36
N ALA A 49 -5.56 8.44 13.66
CA ALA A 49 -5.57 8.81 12.25
C ALA A 49 -5.00 10.24 12.06
N PRO A 50 -4.00 10.44 11.17
CA PRO A 50 -3.48 11.76 10.88
C PRO A 50 -4.58 12.64 10.26
N LYS A 51 -4.61 13.92 10.66
CA LYS A 51 -5.51 14.91 10.06
C LYS A 51 -5.21 15.01 8.56
N ALA A 52 -6.20 14.72 7.73
CA ALA A 52 -6.09 14.87 6.28
C ALA A 52 -6.10 16.37 5.93
N TYR A 53 -4.91 16.97 5.82
CA TYR A 53 -4.75 18.30 5.24
C TYR A 53 -4.88 18.18 3.72
N GLY A 54 -5.77 18.96 3.12
CA GLY A 54 -5.84 19.04 1.66
C GLY A 54 -4.51 19.55 1.12
N LEU A 55 -3.90 18.83 0.19
CA LEU A 55 -2.66 19.31 -0.44
C LEU A 55 -2.96 20.65 -1.13
N PRO A 56 -2.10 21.67 -0.99
CA PRO A 56 -2.27 22.92 -1.70
C PRO A 56 -2.32 22.61 -3.20
N SER A 57 -3.22 23.25 -3.95
CA SER A 57 -3.32 22.99 -5.39
C SER A 57 -1.95 23.18 -6.04
N TYR A 58 -1.40 22.15 -6.68
CA TYR A 58 -0.07 22.20 -7.30
C TYR A 58 0.10 23.41 -8.24
N ALA A 59 -0.96 23.78 -8.96
CA ALA A 59 -1.01 24.98 -9.80
C ALA A 59 -0.60 26.27 -9.06
N ARG A 60 -0.89 26.39 -7.76
CA ARG A 60 -0.46 27.53 -6.93
C ARG A 60 0.98 27.41 -6.47
N GLN A 61 1.46 26.20 -6.17
CA GLN A 61 2.83 25.97 -5.68
C GLN A 61 3.88 26.19 -6.78
N THR A 62 3.55 25.85 -8.02
CA THR A 62 4.49 25.91 -9.17
C THR A 62 4.11 26.92 -10.24
N GLY A 63 2.97 27.60 -10.10
CA GLY A 63 2.47 28.57 -11.07
C GLY A 63 2.03 27.95 -12.40
N GLN A 64 1.92 26.62 -12.48
CA GLN A 64 1.54 25.93 -13.71
C GLN A 64 0.03 26.01 -13.93
N ARG A 65 -0.39 26.46 -15.12
CA ARG A 65 -1.80 26.48 -15.53
C ARG A 65 -2.38 25.07 -15.59
N CYS A 66 -3.68 24.90 -15.34
CA CYS A 66 -4.35 23.59 -15.44
C CYS A 66 -4.12 22.91 -16.81
N ALA A 67 -4.09 23.71 -17.89
CA ALA A 67 -3.82 23.26 -19.25
C ALA A 67 -2.38 22.74 -19.48
N ALA A 68 -1.46 22.95 -18.53
CA ALA A 68 -0.13 22.37 -18.58
C ALA A 68 -0.19 20.86 -18.35
N CYS A 69 -1.02 20.40 -17.39
CA CYS A 69 -1.16 18.99 -17.06
C CYS A 69 -2.33 18.32 -17.79
N HIS A 70 -3.42 19.06 -18.03
CA HIS A 70 -4.64 18.56 -18.66
C HIS A 70 -4.83 19.12 -20.07
N VAL A 71 -5.20 18.26 -21.02
CA VAL A 71 -5.45 18.70 -22.40
C VAL A 71 -6.61 19.70 -22.41
N GLY A 72 -6.35 20.93 -22.88
CA GLY A 72 -7.34 22.01 -22.86
C GLY A 72 -7.79 22.46 -21.47
N GLY A 73 -7.07 22.06 -20.41
CA GLY A 73 -7.49 22.29 -19.03
C GLY A 73 -8.64 21.39 -18.56
N ASN A 74 -9.07 20.44 -19.37
CA ASN A 74 -10.16 19.52 -19.05
C ASN A 74 -9.61 18.18 -18.54
N TRP A 75 -10.12 17.73 -17.39
CA TRP A 75 -9.82 16.42 -16.82
C TRP A 75 -10.66 15.35 -17.56
N PRO A 76 -10.20 14.10 -17.84
CA PRO A 76 -9.06 13.32 -17.30
C PRO A 76 -7.83 13.18 -18.20
N GLN A 77 -7.85 13.70 -19.43
CA GLN A 77 -6.76 13.46 -20.38
C GLN A 77 -5.52 14.29 -20.01
N LEU A 78 -4.39 13.62 -19.78
CA LEU A 78 -3.12 14.28 -19.49
C LEU A 78 -2.39 14.69 -20.78
N THR A 79 -1.73 15.85 -20.76
CA THR A 79 -0.74 16.23 -21.78
C THR A 79 0.51 15.35 -21.66
N PRO A 80 1.44 15.35 -22.65
CA PRO A 80 2.74 14.71 -22.48
C PRO A 80 3.48 15.20 -21.23
N TRP A 81 3.42 16.51 -20.95
CA TRP A 81 3.96 17.10 -19.72
C TRP A 81 3.28 16.57 -18.46
N GLY A 82 1.94 16.52 -18.42
CA GLY A 82 1.21 16.01 -17.26
C GLY A 82 1.54 14.54 -16.96
N ARG A 83 1.77 13.73 -17.99
CA ARG A 83 2.23 12.33 -17.82
C ARG A 83 3.63 12.27 -17.23
N PHE A 84 4.56 13.07 -17.76
CA PHE A 84 5.90 13.16 -17.21
C PHE A 84 5.88 13.63 -15.76
N PHE A 85 5.12 14.68 -15.45
CA PHE A 85 4.98 15.23 -14.10
C PHE A 85 4.44 14.19 -13.09
N LYS A 86 3.42 13.41 -13.49
CA LYS A 86 2.92 12.28 -12.70
C LYS A 86 3.97 11.19 -12.54
N LEU A 87 4.65 10.84 -13.63
CA LEU A 87 5.73 9.86 -13.58
C LEU A 87 6.81 10.34 -12.65
N ALA A 88 7.24 11.60 -12.66
CA ALA A 88 8.21 12.28 -11.79
C ALA A 88 7.77 12.44 -10.32
N GLY A 89 6.68 11.81 -9.90
CA GLY A 89 6.25 11.84 -8.50
C GLY A 89 5.72 13.20 -8.06
N TYR A 90 5.18 13.99 -9.00
CA TYR A 90 4.64 15.33 -8.75
C TYR A 90 5.67 16.38 -8.29
N ALA A 91 6.97 16.11 -8.48
CA ALA A 91 8.07 17.00 -8.10
C ALA A 91 8.73 17.77 -9.25
N ALA A 92 8.28 17.55 -10.49
CA ALA A 92 8.89 18.19 -11.65
C ALA A 92 8.42 19.66 -11.79
N GLY A 93 9.26 20.61 -11.35
CA GLY A 93 8.98 22.04 -11.48
C GLY A 93 10.08 23.00 -11.02
N LYS A 94 10.93 22.62 -10.05
CA LYS A 94 12.07 23.44 -9.59
C LYS A 94 13.29 22.54 -9.30
N SER A 95 14.45 22.90 -9.82
CA SER A 95 15.71 22.15 -9.61
C SER A 95 16.45 22.69 -8.39
N PHE A 96 17.17 21.84 -7.66
CA PHE A 96 18.00 22.29 -6.52
C PHE A 96 19.16 23.20 -6.95
N VAL A 97 19.55 23.11 -8.22
CA VAL A 97 20.55 23.93 -8.89
C VAL A 97 19.94 24.45 -10.18
N ASP A 98 19.77 25.77 -10.25
CA ASP A 98 19.41 26.49 -11.46
C ASP A 98 20.62 27.32 -11.95
N ARG A 99 20.51 27.93 -13.13
CA ARG A 99 21.60 28.72 -13.76
C ARG A 99 22.05 29.96 -12.96
N GLU A 100 21.38 30.24 -11.85
CA GLU A 100 21.62 31.38 -10.96
C GLU A 100 22.26 30.96 -9.61
N GLY A 101 22.59 29.66 -9.44
CA GLY A 101 23.33 29.12 -8.29
C GLY A 101 22.50 28.25 -7.33
N PHE A 102 23.04 28.00 -6.12
CA PHE A 102 22.35 27.36 -5.00
C PHE A 102 21.48 28.39 -4.25
N GLN A 103 20.36 28.80 -4.85
CA GLN A 103 19.50 29.83 -4.27
C GLN A 103 18.41 29.28 -3.33
N TYR A 104 18.30 27.95 -3.16
CA TYR A 104 17.19 27.42 -2.38
C TYR A 104 17.50 26.05 -1.74
N ALA A 105 17.38 25.98 -0.42
CA ALA A 105 17.48 24.71 0.32
C ALA A 105 16.10 24.03 0.36
N PRO A 106 15.92 22.86 -0.28
CA PRO A 106 14.63 22.18 -0.31
C PRO A 106 14.20 21.70 1.07
N VAL A 107 12.90 21.75 1.35
CA VAL A 107 12.31 21.20 2.59
C VAL A 107 12.12 19.68 2.45
N GLY A 108 12.04 19.18 1.22
CA GLY A 108 11.98 17.75 0.92
C GLY A 108 12.59 17.42 -0.44
N GLY A 109 13.03 16.18 -0.62
CA GLY A 109 13.60 15.72 -1.89
C GLY A 109 13.07 14.34 -2.26
N LEU A 110 12.92 14.10 -3.56
CA LEU A 110 12.58 12.81 -4.13
C LEU A 110 13.77 12.30 -4.93
N LEU A 111 14.30 11.16 -4.49
CA LEU A 111 15.28 10.39 -5.25
C LEU A 111 14.55 9.20 -5.89
N ARG A 112 14.59 9.09 -7.22
CA ARG A 112 14.06 7.93 -7.94
C ARG A 112 15.19 7.03 -8.40
N THR A 113 15.27 5.87 -7.77
CA THR A 113 16.10 4.75 -8.23
C THR A 113 15.22 3.59 -8.67
N GLY A 114 15.76 2.71 -9.49
CA GLY A 114 15.09 1.46 -9.81
C GLY A 114 15.94 0.54 -10.67
N VAL A 115 15.53 -0.72 -10.69
CA VAL A 115 16.07 -1.76 -11.56
C VAL A 115 14.94 -2.21 -12.46
N THR A 116 15.20 -2.36 -13.75
CA THR A 116 14.21 -2.92 -14.67
C THR A 116 14.79 -4.16 -15.29
N TRP A 117 13.99 -5.22 -15.37
CA TRP A 117 14.32 -6.40 -16.15
C TRP A 117 13.39 -6.47 -17.36
N ALA A 118 13.97 -6.71 -18.53
CA ALA A 118 13.21 -7.02 -19.73
C ALA A 118 13.88 -8.19 -20.46
N ALA A 119 13.08 -9.22 -20.78
CA ALA A 119 13.56 -10.36 -21.55
C ALA A 119 14.04 -9.93 -22.95
N GLN A 120 13.47 -8.85 -23.50
CA GLN A 120 13.87 -8.24 -24.75
C GLN A 120 14.02 -6.73 -24.55
N PRO A 121 15.23 -6.22 -24.23
CA PRO A 121 15.46 -4.78 -24.05
C PRO A 121 15.56 -4.01 -25.38
N THR A 122 15.47 -4.71 -26.51
CA THR A 122 15.51 -4.15 -27.85
C THR A 122 14.20 -4.39 -28.59
N ASN A 123 13.78 -3.42 -29.39
CA ASN A 123 12.66 -3.59 -30.30
C ASN A 123 13.07 -4.43 -31.53
N SER A 124 12.11 -4.78 -32.38
CA SER A 124 12.36 -5.54 -33.62
C SER A 124 13.24 -4.83 -34.66
N GLN A 125 13.58 -3.55 -34.42
CA GLN A 125 14.48 -2.74 -35.26
C GLN A 125 15.89 -2.64 -34.64
N GLY A 126 16.17 -3.36 -33.55
CA GLY A 126 17.47 -3.38 -32.88
C GLY A 126 17.76 -2.17 -32.00
N GLN A 127 16.78 -1.29 -31.77
CA GLN A 127 16.95 -0.14 -30.88
C GLN A 127 16.70 -0.56 -29.42
N THR A 128 17.59 -0.16 -28.51
CA THR A 128 17.45 -0.40 -27.08
C THR A 128 16.34 0.47 -26.50
N VAL A 129 15.22 -0.14 -26.11
CA VAL A 129 14.09 0.53 -25.44
C VAL A 129 14.31 0.63 -23.92
N ILE A 130 15.18 -0.20 -23.37
CA ILE A 130 15.58 -0.19 -21.96
C ILE A 130 17.10 -0.17 -21.91
N ALA A 131 17.66 1.00 -21.59
CA ALA A 131 19.11 1.23 -21.62
C ALA A 131 19.85 0.46 -20.51
N HIS A 132 19.25 0.33 -19.32
CA HIS A 132 19.88 -0.28 -18.15
C HIS A 132 19.07 -1.48 -17.64
N ASN A 133 19.05 -2.55 -18.44
CA ASN A 133 18.40 -3.81 -18.11
C ASN A 133 19.22 -4.61 -17.07
N GLY A 134 18.66 -4.86 -15.88
CA GLY A 134 19.29 -5.60 -14.80
C GLY A 134 20.28 -4.81 -13.95
N ASN A 135 20.54 -3.55 -14.28
CA ASN A 135 21.44 -2.68 -13.52
C ASN A 135 20.65 -1.66 -12.68
N PRO A 136 21.13 -1.28 -11.48
CA PRO A 136 20.53 -0.19 -10.71
C PRO A 136 20.73 1.13 -11.45
N GLU A 137 19.63 1.84 -11.67
CA GLU A 137 19.63 3.14 -12.33
C GLU A 137 19.06 4.21 -11.40
N LEU A 138 19.71 5.36 -11.37
CA LEU A 138 19.15 6.58 -10.81
C LEU A 138 18.44 7.31 -11.95
N TYR A 139 17.12 7.32 -11.92
CA TYR A 139 16.31 7.97 -12.96
C TYR A 139 16.40 9.49 -12.80
N ASP A 140 15.99 9.99 -11.63
CA ASP A 140 15.91 11.42 -11.37
C ASP A 140 16.13 11.73 -9.88
N ALA A 141 16.59 12.95 -9.58
CA ALA A 141 16.69 13.50 -8.24
C ALA A 141 16.09 14.92 -8.23
N PHE A 142 15.04 15.13 -7.44
CA PHE A 142 14.34 16.42 -7.34
C PHE A 142 14.33 16.92 -5.89
N GLY A 143 14.35 18.24 -5.71
CA GLY A 143 14.16 18.89 -4.41
C GLY A 143 12.93 19.80 -4.48
N GLU A 144 11.94 19.57 -3.61
CA GLU A 144 10.77 20.41 -3.48
C GLU A 144 10.83 21.33 -2.27
N LEU A 145 10.19 22.47 -2.43
CA LEU A 145 10.15 23.54 -1.46
C LEU A 145 8.81 23.47 -0.76
N GLY A 146 8.82 23.20 0.54
CA GLY A 146 7.63 23.44 1.35
C GLY A 146 7.40 24.95 1.40
N THR A 147 6.24 25.41 0.95
CA THR A 147 5.76 26.76 1.27
C THR A 147 5.40 26.85 2.74
#